data_AF-A0A7Y4U9C8-F1
#
_entry.id   AF-A0A7Y4U9C8-F1
#
_cell.length_a   1.000
_cell.length_b   1.000
_cell.length_c   1.000
_cell.angle_alpha   90.00
_cell.angle_beta   90.00
_cell.angle_gamma   90.00
#
_symmetry.space_group_name_H-M   'P 1'
#
loop_
_entity.id
_entity.type
_entity.pdbx_description
1 polymer ?
#
loop_
_entity_poly.entity_id
_entity_poly.type
_entity_poly.pdbx_seq_one_letter_code
_entity_poly.pdbx_strand_id
1 'polypeptide(L)'
;MLVAALEKIIVWGSLLLITASALAHGAVESWSLALVELSILLLSLLWGVHCVVAGRVKLVLTNLLAPLSGLLLLGLLACVTWQGKDGVRQGLSWDAEATRLATFTLGCLLLAFMLFANYLITARRVLFVTQVLIAFGFALALFGLLQHFTWNGKFYWLREPLVPPVSPFGPFVNRNHFAGYVEMLLPLPLALVWMKAVR
;
A
#
# COMPACT_ATOMS: atom_id res chain seq x y z
N MET A 1 22.60 15.89 -12.03
CA MET A 1 22.92 14.61 -11.36
C MET A 1 21.98 14.30 -10.20
N LEU A 2 21.79 15.24 -9.25
CA LEU A 2 20.92 15.05 -8.07
C LEU A 2 19.44 14.74 -8.40
N VAL A 3 18.83 15.46 -9.33
CA VAL A 3 17.42 15.24 -9.76
C VAL A 3 17.18 13.80 -10.21
N ALA A 4 18.05 13.29 -11.10
CA ALA A 4 17.94 11.92 -11.61
C ALA A 4 18.19 10.85 -10.53
N ALA A 5 19.02 11.14 -9.53
CA ALA A 5 19.23 10.24 -8.40
C ALA A 5 17.97 10.18 -7.51
N LEU A 6 17.38 11.33 -7.17
CA LEU A 6 16.14 11.41 -6.40
C LEU A 6 14.98 10.70 -7.11
N GLU A 7 14.83 10.90 -8.42
CA GLU A 7 13.81 10.20 -9.21
C GLU A 7 13.97 8.68 -9.11
N LYS A 8 15.20 8.16 -9.25
CA LYS A 8 15.46 6.72 -9.11
C LYS A 8 15.13 6.22 -7.71
N ILE A 9 15.52 6.95 -6.66
CA ILE A 9 15.23 6.58 -5.27
C ILE A 9 13.72 6.51 -5.05
N ILE A 10 12.95 7.47 -5.55
CA ILE A 10 11.49 7.48 -5.43
C ILE A 10 10.89 6.27 -6.16
N VAL A 11 11.30 6.02 -7.40
CA VAL A 11 10.79 4.90 -8.21
C VAL A 11 11.07 3.55 -7.54
N TRP A 12 12.32 3.29 -7.15
CA TRP A 12 12.69 2.04 -6.49
C TRP A 12 12.10 1.92 -5.09
N GLY A 13 12.03 3.03 -4.35
CA GLY A 13 11.40 3.09 -3.04
C GLY A 13 9.91 2.78 -3.09
N SER A 14 9.19 3.29 -4.09
CA SER A 14 7.77 2.97 -4.31
C SER A 14 7.54 1.49 -4.69
N LEU A 15 8.43 0.91 -5.50
CA LEU A 15 8.38 -0.53 -5.84
C LEU A 15 8.67 -1.40 -4.61
N LEU A 16 9.68 -1.03 -3.83
CA LEU A 16 10.02 -1.68 -2.58
C LEU A 16 8.85 -1.58 -1.59
N LEU A 17 8.20 -0.43 -1.49
CA LEU A 17 7.05 -0.22 -0.62
C LEU A 17 5.91 -1.21 -0.93
N ILE A 18 5.56 -1.42 -2.20
CA ILE A 18 4.46 -2.33 -2.59
C ILE A 18 4.80 -3.79 -2.24
N THR A 19 6.04 -4.20 -2.45
CA THR A 19 6.46 -5.59 -2.25
C THR A 19 6.74 -5.87 -0.77
N ALA A 20 7.40 -4.95 -0.08
CA ALA A 20 7.71 -5.06 1.34
C ALA A 20 6.45 -5.01 2.22
N SER A 21 5.42 -4.25 1.84
CA SER A 21 4.16 -4.21 2.61
C SER A 21 3.48 -5.58 2.66
N ALA A 22 3.49 -6.34 1.56
CA ALA A 22 2.99 -7.70 1.53
C ALA A 22 3.82 -8.63 2.42
N LEU A 23 5.15 -8.53 2.37
CA LEU A 23 6.07 -9.32 3.22
C LEU A 23 5.93 -9.00 4.71
N ALA A 24 5.62 -7.75 5.05
CA ALA A 24 5.34 -7.29 6.39
C ALA A 24 3.90 -7.64 6.82
N HIS A 25 3.50 -8.90 6.68
CA HIS A 25 2.18 -9.42 7.05
C HIS A 25 1.00 -8.71 6.35
N GLY A 26 1.21 -8.16 5.15
CA GLY A 26 0.17 -7.41 4.43
C GLY A 26 -0.22 -6.09 5.10
N ALA A 27 0.65 -5.51 5.92
CA ALA A 27 0.43 -4.25 6.64
C ALA A 27 -0.83 -4.22 7.53
N VAL A 28 -1.27 -5.38 8.04
CA VAL A 28 -2.42 -5.49 8.95
C VAL A 28 -2.06 -5.27 10.43
N GLU A 29 -0.79 -5.47 10.76
CA GLU A 29 -0.25 -5.30 12.11
C GLU A 29 0.13 -3.83 12.34
N SER A 30 -0.09 -3.28 13.53
CA SER A 30 0.14 -1.86 13.81
C SER A 30 1.58 -1.41 13.54
N TRP A 31 2.57 -2.25 13.85
CA TRP A 31 3.98 -1.96 13.56
C TRP A 31 4.26 -1.95 12.06
N SER A 32 3.61 -2.83 11.29
CA SER A 32 3.80 -2.89 9.85
C SER A 32 3.09 -1.76 9.15
N LEU A 33 1.88 -1.40 9.60
CA LEU A 33 1.15 -0.25 9.06
C LEU A 33 1.96 1.03 9.27
N ALA A 34 2.48 1.24 10.49
CA ALA A 34 3.33 2.39 10.80
C ALA A 34 4.59 2.44 9.92
N LEU A 35 5.27 1.31 9.67
CA LEU A 35 6.42 1.28 8.76
C LEU A 35 6.05 1.67 7.32
N VAL A 36 4.90 1.21 6.83
CA VAL A 36 4.39 1.57 5.50
C VAL A 36 4.05 3.06 5.44
N GLU A 37 3.32 3.59 6.41
CA GLU A 37 2.96 5.02 6.50
C GLU A 37 4.21 5.91 6.58
N LEU A 38 5.17 5.58 7.45
CA LEU A 38 6.43 6.31 7.57
C LEU A 38 7.23 6.28 6.25
N SER A 39 7.25 5.14 5.57
CA SER A 39 7.93 5.01 4.28
C SER A 39 7.27 5.88 3.21
N ILE A 40 5.93 5.96 3.18
CA ILE A 40 5.18 6.84 2.28
C ILE A 40 5.49 8.30 2.57
N LEU A 41 5.47 8.70 3.84
CA LEU A 41 5.76 10.08 4.25
C LEU A 41 7.19 10.48 3.88
N LEU A 42 8.17 9.59 4.08
CA LEU A 42 9.56 9.80 3.68
C LEU A 42 9.69 9.96 2.16
N LEU A 43 9.07 9.08 1.38
CA LEU A 43 9.07 9.17 -0.08
C LEU A 43 8.37 10.45 -0.57
N SER A 44 7.30 10.88 0.10
CA SER A 44 6.59 12.13 -0.20
C SER A 44 7.44 13.36 0.12
N LEU A 45 8.24 13.31 1.19
CA LEU A 45 9.21 14.35 1.51
C LEU A 45 10.32 14.41 0.46
N LEU A 46 10.85 13.27 0.02
CA LEU A 46 11.81 13.19 -1.07
C LEU A 46 11.23 13.71 -2.40
N TRP A 47 9.95 13.46 -2.66
CA TRP A 47 9.24 14.05 -3.79
C TRP A 47 9.16 15.58 -3.68
N GLY A 48 8.85 16.12 -2.50
CA GLY A 48 8.91 17.57 -2.24
C GLY A 48 10.29 18.16 -2.53
N VAL A 49 11.36 17.53 -2.03
CA VAL A 49 12.74 17.93 -2.31
C VAL A 49 13.05 17.87 -3.80
N HIS A 50 12.63 16.80 -4.48
CA HIS A 50 12.79 16.66 -5.92
C HIS A 50 12.12 17.81 -6.68
N CYS A 51 10.90 18.20 -6.31
CA CYS A 51 10.18 19.32 -6.93
C CYS A 51 10.91 20.66 -6.75
N VAL A 52 11.44 20.93 -5.55
CA VAL A 52 12.20 22.15 -5.25
C VAL A 52 13.50 22.20 -6.06
N VAL A 53 14.28 21.12 -6.06
CA VAL A 53 15.56 21.03 -6.78
C VAL A 53 15.35 21.09 -8.30
N ALA A 54 14.29 20.48 -8.82
CA ALA A 54 13.96 20.52 -10.24
C ALA A 54 13.36 21.87 -10.69
N GLY A 55 12.95 22.74 -9.75
CA GLY A 55 12.27 24.01 -10.04
C GLY A 55 10.94 23.84 -10.79
N ARG A 56 10.35 22.64 -10.77
CA ARG A 56 9.13 22.29 -11.50
C ARG A 56 8.32 21.30 -10.69
N VAL A 57 7.04 21.63 -10.50
CA VAL A 57 6.06 20.73 -9.93
C VAL A 57 5.36 20.00 -11.08
N LYS A 58 5.62 18.69 -11.21
CA LYS A 58 4.82 17.81 -12.08
C LYS A 58 3.75 17.16 -11.20
N LEU A 59 2.49 17.48 -11.48
CA LEU A 59 1.34 16.87 -10.84
C LEU A 59 0.43 16.28 -11.93
N VAL A 60 0.38 14.96 -12.00
CA VAL A 60 -0.54 14.23 -12.86
C VAL A 60 -1.87 14.10 -12.12
N LEU A 61 -2.80 15.00 -12.44
CA LEU A 61 -4.17 14.95 -11.94
C LEU A 61 -4.95 13.93 -12.79
N THR A 62 -5.20 12.77 -12.21
CA THR A 62 -6.01 11.72 -12.85
C THR A 62 -7.45 11.81 -12.33
N ASN A 63 -8.45 11.43 -13.14
CA ASN A 63 -9.86 11.40 -12.69
C ASN A 63 -10.09 10.54 -11.45
N LEU A 64 -9.24 9.53 -11.20
CA LEU A 64 -9.26 8.73 -9.96
C LEU A 64 -8.89 9.52 -8.70
N LEU A 65 -8.22 10.67 -8.82
CA LEU A 65 -7.91 11.49 -7.66
C LEU A 65 -9.19 12.08 -7.03
N ALA A 66 -10.23 12.36 -7.83
CA ALA A 66 -11.48 12.93 -7.35
C ALA A 66 -12.26 12.02 -6.37
N PRO A 67 -12.54 10.74 -6.67
CA PRO A 67 -13.20 9.87 -5.70
C PRO A 67 -12.32 9.58 -4.47
N LEU A 68 -10.99 9.50 -4.63
CA LEU A 68 -10.08 9.27 -3.51
C LEU A 68 -9.99 10.49 -2.58
N SER A 69 -9.92 11.70 -3.13
CA SER A 69 -9.98 12.94 -2.34
C SER A 69 -11.34 13.13 -1.70
N GLY A 70 -12.43 12.79 -2.40
CA GLY A 70 -13.78 12.76 -1.83
C GLY A 70 -13.89 11.84 -0.62
N LEU A 71 -13.34 10.63 -0.70
CA LEU A 71 -13.30 9.69 0.42
C LEU A 71 -12.48 10.24 1.60
N LEU A 72 -11.33 10.87 1.34
CA LEU A 72 -10.54 11.52 2.38
C LEU A 72 -11.31 12.68 3.04
N LEU A 73 -12.01 13.50 2.26
CA LEU A 73 -12.87 14.57 2.78
C LEU A 73 -14.00 14.01 3.65
N LEU A 74 -14.63 12.91 3.24
CA LEU A 74 -15.63 12.23 4.07
C LEU A 74 -15.03 11.74 5.39
N GLY A 75 -13.82 11.16 5.37
CA GLY A 75 -13.10 10.76 6.58
C GLY A 75 -12.84 11.95 7.52
N LEU A 76 -12.34 13.06 6.97
CA LEU A 76 -12.09 14.30 7.73
C LEU A 76 -13.37 14.88 8.34
N LEU A 77 -14.49 14.85 7.62
CA LEU A 77 -15.80 15.26 8.14
C LEU A 77 -16.30 14.31 9.23
N ALA A 78 -16.07 13.00 9.08
CA ALA A 78 -16.44 11.99 10.08
C ALA A 78 -15.62 12.11 11.38
N CYS A 79 -14.43 12.70 11.33
CA CYS A 79 -13.61 12.98 12.52
C CYS A 79 -14.14 14.12 13.40
N VAL A 80 -15.14 14.88 12.94
CA VAL A 80 -15.69 16.02 13.70
C VAL A 80 -16.48 15.52 14.91
N THR A 81 -16.04 15.97 16.09
CA THR A 81 -16.68 15.71 17.38
C THR A 81 -17.06 17.02 18.06
N TRP A 82 -18.22 17.07 18.70
CA TRP A 82 -18.65 18.20 19.52
C TRP A 82 -18.98 17.76 20.94
N GLN A 83 -18.97 18.70 21.89
CA GLN A 83 -19.45 18.43 23.24
C GLN A 83 -20.94 18.76 23.33
N GLY A 84 -21.75 17.78 23.70
CA GLY A 84 -23.17 17.99 23.99
C GLY A 84 -23.34 18.84 25.26
N LYS A 85 -24.54 19.40 25.44
CA LYS A 85 -24.89 20.18 26.64
C LYS A 85 -24.76 19.37 27.93
N ASP A 86 -24.84 18.05 27.83
CA ASP A 86 -24.72 17.10 28.93
C ASP A 86 -23.25 16.73 29.26
N GLY A 87 -22.27 17.40 28.63
CA GLY A 87 -20.83 17.13 28.80
C GLY A 87 -20.31 15.88 28.06
N VAL A 88 -21.21 15.09 27.47
CA VAL A 88 -20.86 13.91 26.67
C VAL A 88 -20.32 14.34 25.30
N ARG A 89 -19.16 13.80 24.89
CA ARG A 89 -18.63 13.98 23.53
C ARG A 89 -19.47 13.17 22.54
N GLN A 90 -20.03 13.86 21.56
CA GLN A 90 -20.74 13.27 20.43
C GLN A 90 -19.92 13.50 19.16
N GLY A 91 -20.06 12.62 18.18
CA GLY A 91 -19.36 12.73 16.90
C GLY A 91 -20.20 12.16 15.77
N LEU A 92 -19.83 12.46 14.54
CA LEU A 92 -20.47 11.83 13.37
C LEU A 92 -20.19 10.33 13.30
N SER A 93 -19.00 9.90 13.72
CA SER A 93 -18.61 8.49 13.77
C SER A 93 -18.91 7.85 15.12
N TRP A 94 -19.24 6.56 15.12
CA TRP A 94 -19.40 5.75 16.35
C TRP A 94 -18.11 5.67 17.18
N ASP A 95 -16.96 5.55 16.50
CA ASP A 95 -15.63 5.59 17.11
C ASP A 95 -14.77 6.65 16.40
N ALA A 96 -14.61 7.80 17.05
CA ALA A 96 -13.87 8.93 16.50
C ALA A 96 -12.36 8.67 16.38
N GLU A 97 -11.77 7.90 17.29
CA GLU A 97 -10.32 7.65 17.24
C GLU A 97 -9.99 6.61 16.17
N ALA A 98 -10.78 5.55 16.04
CA ALA A 98 -10.63 4.61 14.93
C ALA A 98 -10.82 5.30 13.57
N THR A 99 -11.78 6.23 13.47
CA THR A 99 -12.02 7.00 12.24
C THR A 99 -10.85 7.93 11.92
N ARG A 100 -10.22 8.55 12.93
CA ARG A 100 -9.03 9.39 12.75
C ARG A 100 -7.84 8.59 12.23
N LEU A 101 -7.58 7.42 12.82
CA LEU A 101 -6.52 6.53 12.36
C LEU A 101 -6.78 6.08 10.92
N ALA A 102 -8.00 5.65 10.60
CA ALA A 102 -8.37 5.27 9.23
C ALA A 102 -8.21 6.44 8.24
N THR A 103 -8.61 7.65 8.63
CA THR A 103 -8.49 8.87 7.82
C THR A 103 -7.02 9.23 7.58
N PHE A 104 -6.16 9.06 8.58
CA PHE A 104 -4.72 9.26 8.44
C PHE A 104 -4.11 8.25 7.44
N THR A 105 -4.46 6.97 7.58
CA THR A 105 -4.04 5.92 6.65
C THR A 105 -4.53 6.21 5.22
N LEU A 106 -5.78 6.66 5.05
CA LEU A 106 -6.31 7.09 3.74
C LEU A 106 -5.52 8.26 3.16
N GLY A 107 -5.13 9.24 3.98
CA GLY A 107 -4.25 10.34 3.57
C GLY A 107 -2.89 9.84 3.08
N CYS A 108 -2.29 8.89 3.80
CA CYS A 108 -1.04 8.24 3.37
C CYS A 108 -1.23 7.47 2.06
N LEU A 109 -2.30 6.69 1.91
CA LEU A 109 -2.59 5.97 0.66
C LEU A 109 -2.84 6.92 -0.52
N LEU A 110 -3.44 8.09 -0.29
CA LEU A 110 -3.59 9.13 -1.31
C LEU A 110 -2.23 9.68 -1.76
N LEU A 111 -1.32 9.94 -0.82
CA LEU A 111 0.06 10.35 -1.13
C LEU A 111 0.81 9.26 -1.91
N ALA A 112 0.66 8.00 -1.49
CA ALA A 112 1.23 6.87 -2.22
C ALA A 112 0.69 6.83 -3.66
N PHE A 113 -0.63 6.93 -3.85
CA PHE A 113 -1.26 6.99 -5.17
C PHE A 113 -0.69 8.14 -6.03
N MET A 114 -0.50 9.33 -5.44
CA MET A 114 0.12 10.46 -6.14
C MET A 114 1.57 10.17 -6.54
N LEU A 115 2.38 9.54 -5.68
CA LEU A 115 3.74 9.11 -6.04
C LEU A 115 3.71 8.15 -7.23
N PHE A 116 2.84 7.14 -7.19
CA PHE A 116 2.67 6.19 -8.29
C PHE A 116 2.25 6.88 -9.59
N ALA A 117 1.26 7.78 -9.52
CA ALA A 117 0.74 8.49 -10.67
C ALA A 117 1.78 9.38 -11.35
N ASN A 118 2.65 10.02 -10.55
CA ASN A 118 3.66 10.94 -11.07
C ASN A 118 4.94 10.24 -11.55
N TYR A 119 5.33 9.12 -10.94
CA TYR A 119 6.62 8.48 -11.21
C TYR A 119 6.53 7.16 -11.99
N LEU A 120 5.44 6.40 -11.91
CA LEU A 120 5.36 5.06 -12.53
C LEU A 120 4.51 4.98 -13.80
N ILE A 121 3.73 6.01 -14.17
CA ILE A 121 2.81 6.00 -15.32
C ILE A 121 3.49 6.16 -16.71
N THR A 122 4.80 5.93 -16.82
CA THR A 122 5.44 5.82 -18.16
C THR A 122 5.24 4.41 -18.72
N ALA A 123 4.94 4.26 -20.03
CA ALA A 123 4.72 2.95 -20.66
C ALA A 123 5.76 1.88 -20.28
N ARG A 124 7.06 2.22 -20.32
CA ARG A 124 8.15 1.33 -19.90
C ARG A 124 8.09 0.97 -18.41
N ARG A 125 7.75 1.92 -17.54
CA ARG A 125 7.68 1.71 -16.09
C ARG A 125 6.46 0.92 -15.70
N VAL A 126 5.30 1.17 -16.32
CA VAL A 126 4.08 0.39 -16.11
C VAL A 126 4.34 -1.07 -16.45
N LEU A 127 4.89 -1.37 -17.64
CA LEU A 127 5.22 -2.74 -18.02
C LEU A 127 6.21 -3.39 -17.02
N PHE A 128 7.24 -2.66 -16.61
CA PHE A 128 8.21 -3.15 -15.63
C PHE A 128 7.56 -3.44 -14.26
N VAL A 129 6.74 -2.53 -13.74
CA VAL A 129 5.98 -2.70 -12.49
C VAL A 129 5.08 -3.93 -12.60
N THR A 130 4.34 -4.07 -13.71
CA THR A 130 3.49 -5.24 -13.97
C THR A 130 4.29 -6.55 -13.93
N GLN A 131 5.44 -6.61 -14.60
CA GLN A 131 6.31 -7.79 -14.58
C GLN A 131 6.85 -8.10 -13.18
N VAL A 132 7.28 -7.07 -12.43
CA VAL A 132 7.74 -7.22 -11.04
C VAL A 132 6.64 -7.77 -10.16
N LEU A 133 5.41 -7.23 -10.26
CA LEU A 133 4.28 -7.70 -9.46
C LEU A 133 3.86 -9.13 -9.81
N ILE A 134 3.91 -9.52 -11.08
CA ILE A 134 3.66 -10.91 -11.51
C ILE A 134 4.71 -11.84 -10.92
N ALA A 135 5.99 -11.52 -11.09
CA ALA A 135 7.09 -12.32 -10.56
C ALA A 135 7.04 -12.43 -9.03
N PHE A 136 6.72 -11.31 -8.36
CA PHE A 136 6.58 -11.24 -6.91
C PHE A 136 5.38 -12.05 -6.41
N GLY A 137 4.21 -11.91 -7.04
CA GLY A 137 3.02 -12.69 -6.68
C GLY A 137 3.23 -14.20 -6.87
N PHE A 138 3.91 -14.60 -7.94
CA PHE A 138 4.31 -15.99 -8.17
C PHE A 138 5.30 -16.49 -7.10
N ALA A 139 6.34 -15.71 -6.80
CA ALA A 139 7.31 -16.05 -5.75
C ALA A 139 6.65 -16.16 -4.37
N LEU A 140 5.71 -15.25 -4.05
CA LEU A 140 4.91 -15.31 -2.83
C LEU A 140 4.03 -16.56 -2.76
N ALA A 141 3.43 -16.98 -3.88
CA ALA A 141 2.63 -18.19 -3.93
C ALA A 141 3.48 -19.44 -3.71
N LEU A 142 4.65 -19.53 -4.35
CA LEU A 142 5.63 -20.60 -4.10
C LEU A 142 6.09 -20.61 -2.65
N PHE A 143 6.42 -19.44 -2.10
CA PHE A 143 6.80 -19.30 -0.70
C PHE A 143 5.68 -19.77 0.24
N GLY A 144 4.44 -19.34 0.00
CA GLY A 144 3.29 -19.76 0.80
C GLY A 144 3.02 -21.26 0.73
N LEU A 145 3.22 -21.87 -0.44
CA LEU A 145 3.12 -23.32 -0.63
C LEU A 145 4.20 -24.08 0.16
N LEU A 146 5.46 -23.64 0.08
CA LEU A 146 6.56 -24.21 0.86
C LEU A 146 6.30 -24.07 2.36
N GLN A 147 5.86 -22.89 2.80
CA GLN A 147 5.49 -22.65 4.19
C GLN A 147 4.34 -23.54 4.64
N HIS A 148 3.33 -23.75 3.80
CA HIS A 148 2.19 -24.62 4.12
C HIS A 148 2.63 -26.06 4.41
N PHE A 149 3.53 -26.62 3.60
CA PHE A 149 4.01 -28.00 3.78
C PHE A 149 5.06 -28.20 4.87
N THR A 150 5.82 -27.15 5.20
CA THR A 150 6.91 -27.22 6.21
C THR A 150 6.55 -26.47 7.49
N TRP A 151 5.27 -26.18 7.72
CA TRP A 151 4.83 -25.33 8.81
C TRP A 151 5.06 -25.97 10.19
N ASN A 152 5.69 -25.22 11.09
CA ASN A 152 5.97 -25.63 12.47
C ASN A 152 5.04 -24.94 13.50
N GLY A 153 3.93 -24.35 13.06
CA GLY A 153 3.03 -23.56 13.91
C GLY A 153 3.43 -22.09 14.10
N LYS A 154 4.55 -21.64 13.52
CA LYS A 154 5.06 -20.26 13.62
C LYS A 154 5.00 -19.53 12.28
N PHE A 155 4.77 -18.22 12.31
CA PHE A 155 4.94 -17.32 11.17
C PHE A 155 6.41 -17.28 10.77
N TYR A 156 6.68 -17.44 9.46
CA TYR A 156 8.05 -17.50 8.95
C TYR A 156 8.94 -18.48 9.73
N TRP A 157 8.38 -19.57 10.27
CA TRP A 157 9.04 -20.54 11.16
C TRP A 157 9.59 -20.00 12.48
N LEU A 158 9.48 -18.70 12.74
CA LEU A 158 10.16 -18.01 13.84
C LEU A 158 9.18 -17.39 14.85
N ARG A 159 8.12 -16.72 14.39
CA ARG A 159 7.23 -15.90 15.23
C ARG A 159 5.97 -16.65 15.63
N GLU A 160 5.67 -16.72 16.92
CA GLU A 160 4.43 -17.34 17.40
C GLU A 160 3.22 -16.42 17.14
N PRO A 161 2.06 -16.99 16.75
CA PRO A 161 0.84 -16.23 16.57
C PRO A 161 0.34 -15.67 17.90
N LEU A 162 0.05 -14.37 17.96
CA LEU A 162 -0.43 -13.72 19.18
C LEU A 162 -1.86 -14.12 19.55
N VAL A 163 -2.71 -14.40 18.56
CA VAL A 163 -4.13 -14.75 18.77
C VAL A 163 -4.53 -15.92 17.86
N PRO A 164 -4.73 -17.13 18.41
CA PRO A 164 -5.32 -18.25 17.68
C PRO A 164 -6.85 -18.10 17.53
N PRO A 165 -7.48 -18.68 16.50
CA PRO A 165 -6.89 -19.49 15.44
C PRO A 165 -6.35 -18.64 14.28
N VAL A 166 -5.16 -19.00 13.80
CA VAL A 166 -4.58 -18.46 12.57
C VAL A 166 -4.59 -19.53 11.48
N SER A 167 -4.90 -19.11 10.26
CA SER A 167 -4.77 -19.94 9.06
C SER A 167 -3.83 -19.22 8.09
N PRO A 168 -2.52 -19.23 8.37
CA PRO A 168 -1.57 -18.41 7.62
C PRO A 168 -1.31 -18.99 6.23
N PHE A 169 -0.98 -18.11 5.30
CA PHE A 169 -0.45 -18.50 3.99
C PHE A 169 0.63 -17.51 3.56
N GLY A 170 1.87 -17.97 3.51
CA GLY A 170 3.03 -17.11 3.30
C GLY A 170 3.12 -16.02 4.39
N PRO A 171 3.31 -14.74 4.01
CA PRO A 171 3.33 -13.62 4.95
C PRO A 171 2.02 -13.40 5.71
N PHE A 172 0.90 -13.82 5.13
CA PHE A 172 -0.40 -13.35 5.54
C PHE A 172 -0.92 -14.17 6.71
N VAL A 173 -1.44 -13.47 7.73
CA VAL A 173 -2.03 -14.07 8.93
C VAL A 173 -3.27 -14.91 8.60
N ASN A 174 -4.01 -14.49 7.57
CA ASN A 174 -5.20 -15.14 7.08
C ASN A 174 -5.02 -15.49 5.59
N ARG A 175 -5.21 -16.76 5.24
CA ARG A 175 -5.20 -17.26 3.86
C ARG A 175 -6.15 -16.50 2.92
N ASN A 176 -7.26 -15.97 3.45
CA ASN A 176 -8.20 -15.16 2.67
C ASN A 176 -7.59 -13.82 2.27
N HIS A 177 -6.71 -13.23 3.10
CA HIS A 177 -5.99 -12.00 2.73
C HIS A 177 -4.96 -12.27 1.63
N PHE A 178 -4.27 -13.43 1.68
CA PHE A 178 -3.42 -13.86 0.58
C PHE A 178 -4.22 -14.07 -0.71
N ALA A 179 -5.37 -14.75 -0.63
CA ALA A 179 -6.22 -14.99 -1.79
C ALA A 179 -6.68 -13.66 -2.43
N GLY A 180 -7.13 -12.69 -1.63
CA GLY A 180 -7.49 -11.36 -2.12
C GLY A 180 -6.30 -10.61 -2.74
N TYR A 181 -5.10 -10.73 -2.17
CA TYR A 181 -3.88 -10.14 -2.76
C TYR A 181 -3.57 -10.73 -4.14
N VAL A 182 -3.63 -12.05 -4.29
CA VAL A 182 -3.41 -12.72 -5.59
C VAL A 182 -4.53 -12.41 -6.58
N GLU A 183 -5.78 -12.32 -6.12
CA GLU A 183 -6.93 -11.90 -6.94
C GLU A 183 -6.71 -10.53 -7.56
N MET A 184 -6.15 -9.56 -6.82
CA MET A 184 -5.79 -8.24 -7.35
C MET A 184 -4.65 -8.29 -8.38
N LEU A 185 -3.75 -9.27 -8.29
CA LEU A 185 -2.63 -9.42 -9.23
C LEU A 185 -2.99 -10.23 -10.48
N LEU A 186 -3.97 -11.12 -10.40
CA LEU A 186 -4.34 -12.07 -11.47
C LEU A 186 -4.70 -11.41 -12.82
N PRO A 187 -5.35 -10.22 -12.87
CA PRO A 187 -5.63 -9.55 -14.15
C PRO A 187 -4.37 -9.11 -14.91
N LEU A 188 -3.27 -8.85 -14.22
CA LEU A 188 -2.03 -8.34 -14.82
C LEU A 188 -1.42 -9.29 -15.88
N PRO A 189 -1.10 -10.57 -15.56
CA PRO A 189 -0.56 -11.49 -16.55
C PRO A 189 -1.58 -11.81 -17.65
N LEU A 190 -2.86 -11.89 -17.32
CA LEU A 190 -3.93 -12.12 -18.30
C LEU A 190 -3.99 -11.00 -19.34
N ALA A 191 -3.88 -9.74 -18.91
CA ALA A 191 -3.84 -8.60 -19.81
C ALA A 191 -2.62 -8.64 -20.74
N LEU A 192 -1.43 -9.00 -20.24
CA LEU A 192 -0.22 -9.12 -21.07
C LEU A 192 -0.32 -10.20 -22.14
N VAL A 193 -0.90 -11.36 -21.78
CA VAL A 193 -1.15 -12.47 -22.72
C VAL A 193 -2.19 -12.03 -23.76
N TRP A 194 -3.30 -11.42 -23.34
CA TRP A 194 -4.37 -10.98 -24.23
C TRP A 194 -3.92 -9.93 -25.24
N MET A 195 -3.11 -8.97 -24.79
CA MET A 195 -2.57 -7.91 -25.64
C MET A 195 -1.45 -8.39 -26.58
N LYS A 196 -1.08 -9.68 -26.57
CA LYS A 196 0.09 -10.23 -27.27
C LYS A 196 1.38 -9.43 -26.97
N ALA A 197 1.46 -8.87 -25.77
CA ALA A 197 2.62 -8.10 -25.31
C ALA A 197 3.79 -9.03 -24.94
N VAL A 198 3.51 -10.32 -24.77
CA VAL A 198 4.51 -11.39 -24.70
C VAL A 198 4.66 -11.95 -26.12
N ARG A 199 5.75 -11.59 -26.79
CA ARG A 199 6.24 -12.23 -28.01
C ARG A 199 7.52 -12.98 -27.69
#